data_AF-A0A9X4JM87-F1
#
_entry.id   AF-A0A9X4JM87-F1
#
_cell.length_a   1.000
_cell.length_b   1.000
_cell.length_c   1.000
_cell.angle_alpha   90.00
_cell.angle_beta   90.00
_cell.angle_gamma   90.00
#
_symmetry.space_group_name_H-M   'P 1'
#
loop_
_entity.id
_entity.type
_entity.pdbx_description
1 polymer ?
#
loop_
_entity_poly.entity_id
_entity_poly.type
_entity_poly.pdbx_seq_one_letter_code
_entity_poly.pdbx_strand_id
1 'polypeptide(L)'
;MNKNLYSLFLEHQEKIASTRGIKISGLVDAHEINKVESRATFLTLLDARLFEHRKKYATPFNNLSGKLGLEHLILVKYHWTPEQIRELTFTDLLLAIQDELTYQNSTDDTKAFLDHRYWDSMINHFEDFIDEEWDPELAARYLRWRPAIDN
;
A
#
# COMPACT_ATOMS: atom_id res chain seq x y z
N MET A 1 8.44 11.57 11.59
CA MET A 1 7.71 10.39 11.09
C MET A 1 6.21 10.63 11.23
N ASN A 2 5.46 10.44 10.15
CA ASN A 2 4.00 10.57 10.13
C ASN A 2 3.35 9.42 10.93
N LYS A 3 2.67 9.74 12.04
CA LYS A 3 2.06 8.74 12.94
C LYS A 3 0.98 7.89 12.25
N ASN A 4 0.30 8.43 11.23
CA ASN A 4 -0.75 7.71 10.53
C ASN A 4 -0.17 6.63 9.60
N LEU A 5 0.93 6.92 8.90
CA LEU A 5 1.64 5.92 8.08
C LEU A 5 2.20 4.78 8.94
N TYR A 6 2.79 5.12 10.10
CA TYR A 6 3.30 4.10 11.01
C TYR A 6 2.18 3.23 11.60
N SER A 7 1.03 3.83 11.96
CA SER A 7 -0.12 3.06 12.45
C SER A 7 -0.72 2.15 11.38
N LEU A 8 -0.81 2.63 10.14
CA LEU A 8 -1.23 1.83 8.99
C LEU A 8 -0.28 0.64 8.76
N PHE A 9 1.02 0.87 8.87
CA PHE A 9 2.03 -0.19 8.79
C PHE A 9 1.82 -1.29 9.85
N LEU A 10 1.57 -0.92 11.11
CA LEU A 10 1.32 -1.90 12.18
C LEU A 10 0.09 -2.76 11.89
N GLU A 11 -0.99 -2.17 11.37
CA GLU A 11 -2.18 -2.93 10.97
C GLU A 11 -1.92 -3.87 9.80
N HIS A 12 -1.11 -3.44 8.81
CA HIS A 12 -0.66 -4.32 7.74
C HIS A 12 0.14 -5.49 8.30
N GLN A 13 1.07 -5.26 9.23
CA GLN A 13 1.82 -6.33 9.87
C GLN A 13 0.91 -7.37 10.54
N GLU A 14 -0.05 -6.91 11.36
CA GLU A 14 -1.02 -7.78 12.03
C GLU A 14 -1.86 -8.57 11.01
N LYS A 15 -2.34 -7.90 9.95
CA LYS A 15 -3.15 -8.53 8.90
C LYS A 15 -2.38 -9.61 8.14
N ILE A 16 -1.14 -9.32 7.73
CA ILE A 16 -0.27 -10.26 7.02
C ILE A 16 0.06 -11.45 7.93
N ALA A 17 0.47 -11.17 9.17
CA ALA A 17 0.79 -12.19 10.17
C ALA A 17 -0.39 -13.14 10.41
N SER A 18 -1.60 -12.58 10.61
CA SER A 18 -2.82 -13.36 10.77
C SER A 18 -3.15 -14.19 9.53
N THR A 19 -3.00 -13.62 8.33
CA THR A 19 -3.31 -14.30 7.06
C THR A 19 -2.38 -15.48 6.82
N ARG A 20 -1.10 -15.34 7.18
CA ARG A 20 -0.08 -16.39 7.00
C ARG A 20 0.12 -17.30 8.21
N GLY A 21 -0.58 -17.06 9.32
CA GLY A 21 -0.40 -17.83 10.56
C GLY A 21 0.98 -17.62 11.22
N ILE A 22 1.63 -16.48 10.95
CA ILE A 22 2.95 -16.13 11.50
C ILE A 22 2.76 -15.42 12.84
N LYS A 23 3.52 -15.83 13.86
CA LYS A 23 3.54 -15.12 15.15
C LYS A 23 4.52 -13.96 15.10
N ILE A 24 4.05 -12.77 15.44
CA ILE A 24 4.85 -11.54 15.51
C ILE A 24 5.10 -11.05 16.95
N SER A 25 4.64 -11.82 17.95
CA SER A 25 4.89 -11.56 19.37
C SER A 25 5.23 -12.85 20.13
N GLY A 26 6.02 -12.72 21.21
CA GLY A 26 6.48 -13.85 22.03
C GLY A 26 7.75 -14.52 21.46
N LEU A 27 7.79 -15.86 21.48
CA LEU A 27 8.85 -16.61 20.82
C LEU A 27 8.55 -16.68 19.32
N VAL A 28 9.41 -16.06 18.53
CA VAL A 28 9.17 -15.77 17.11
C VAL A 28 10.37 -16.13 16.25
N ASP A 29 10.11 -16.46 14.99
CA ASP A 29 11.15 -16.63 13.97
C ASP A 29 11.48 -15.26 13.36
N ALA A 30 12.71 -14.80 13.57
CA ALA A 30 13.17 -13.51 13.07
C ALA A 30 13.12 -13.41 11.54
N HIS A 31 13.33 -14.52 10.82
CA HIS A 31 13.28 -14.53 9.36
C HIS A 31 11.84 -14.30 8.85
N GLU A 32 10.86 -14.96 9.46
CA GLU A 32 9.46 -14.79 9.11
C GLU A 32 8.93 -13.40 9.48
N ILE A 33 9.35 -12.85 10.63
CA ILE A 33 9.03 -11.45 10.99
C ILE A 33 9.58 -10.47 9.95
N ASN A 34 10.82 -10.65 9.52
CA ASN A 34 11.43 -9.75 8.54
C ASN A 34 10.66 -9.76 7.20
N LYS A 35 10.10 -10.91 6.79
CA LYS A 35 9.23 -10.98 5.61
C LYS A 35 7.91 -10.25 5.83
N VAL A 36 7.27 -10.42 6.99
CA VAL A 36 6.06 -9.69 7.37
C VAL A 36 6.31 -8.18 7.38
N GLU A 37 7.42 -7.74 7.97
CA GLU A 37 7.83 -6.33 7.98
C GLU A 37 8.01 -5.78 6.57
N SER A 38 8.71 -6.51 5.71
CA SER A 38 8.96 -6.07 4.33
C SER A 38 7.66 -5.98 3.52
N ARG A 39 6.77 -6.98 3.66
CA ARG A 39 5.44 -6.96 3.01
C ARG A 39 4.57 -5.82 3.55
N ALA A 40 4.56 -5.57 4.86
CA ALA A 40 3.80 -4.49 5.46
C ALA A 40 4.30 -3.11 5.02
N THR A 41 5.62 -2.93 4.92
CA THR A 41 6.23 -1.71 4.37
C THR A 41 5.84 -1.51 2.90
N PHE A 42 5.86 -2.56 2.09
CA PHE A 42 5.39 -2.51 0.70
C PHE A 42 3.91 -2.11 0.59
N LEU A 43 3.01 -2.72 1.37
CA LEU A 43 1.58 -2.38 1.33
C LEU A 43 1.29 -0.97 1.85
N THR A 44 2.08 -0.49 2.81
CA THR A 44 1.99 0.90 3.28
C THR A 44 2.43 1.88 2.21
N LEU A 45 3.48 1.55 1.44
CA LEU A 45 3.91 2.34 0.29
C LEU A 45 2.85 2.36 -0.82
N LEU A 46 2.22 1.21 -1.10
CA LEU A 46 1.07 1.13 -2.01
C LEU A 46 -0.05 2.08 -1.59
N ASP A 47 -0.51 1.98 -0.34
CA ASP A 47 -1.61 2.81 0.16
C ASP A 47 -1.24 4.31 0.16
N ALA A 48 0.01 4.64 0.49
CA ALA A 48 0.49 6.02 0.40
C ALA A 48 0.47 6.53 -1.04
N ARG A 49 0.87 5.72 -2.03
CA ARG A 49 0.82 6.09 -3.45
C ARG A 49 -0.62 6.28 -3.93
N LEU A 50 -1.51 5.36 -3.58
CA LEU A 50 -2.94 5.46 -3.92
C LEU A 50 -3.58 6.68 -3.26
N PHE A 51 -3.18 7.03 -2.04
CA PHE A 51 -3.65 8.23 -1.36
C PHE A 51 -3.25 9.51 -2.10
N GLU A 52 -2.01 9.63 -2.58
CA GLU A 52 -1.59 10.77 -3.40
C GLU A 52 -2.32 10.83 -4.74
N HIS A 53 -2.52 9.68 -5.38
CA HIS A 53 -3.31 9.59 -6.62
C HIS A 53 -4.74 10.08 -6.38
N ARG A 54 -5.37 9.64 -5.28
CA ARG A 54 -6.70 10.07 -4.87
C ARG A 54 -6.79 11.58 -4.70
N LYS A 55 -5.81 12.23 -4.05
CA LYS A 55 -5.82 13.70 -3.88
C LYS A 55 -5.92 14.46 -5.20
N LYS A 56 -5.40 13.88 -6.29
CA LYS A 56 -5.37 14.50 -7.62
C LYS A 56 -6.63 14.22 -8.45
N TYR A 57 -7.18 13.00 -8.36
CA TYR A 57 -8.22 12.54 -9.28
C TYR A 57 -9.59 12.30 -8.65
N ALA A 58 -9.68 12.19 -7.32
CA ALA A 58 -10.96 11.95 -6.67
C ALA A 58 -11.86 13.18 -6.71
N THR A 59 -13.15 12.92 -6.71
CA THR A 59 -14.20 13.93 -6.66
C THR A 59 -15.03 13.75 -5.39
N PRO A 60 -15.85 14.74 -4.99
CA PRO A 60 -16.82 14.55 -3.90
C PRO A 60 -17.79 13.39 -4.11
N PHE A 61 -18.03 12.98 -5.37
CA PHE A 61 -18.96 11.91 -5.74
C PHE A 61 -18.31 10.53 -5.85
N ASN A 62 -17.01 10.47 -6.14
CA ASN A 62 -16.24 9.23 -6.18
C ASN A 62 -14.87 9.47 -5.57
N ASN A 63 -14.63 8.82 -4.43
CA ASN A 63 -13.45 9.03 -3.64
C ASN A 63 -12.23 8.21 -4.10
N LEU A 64 -12.37 7.33 -5.11
CA LEU A 64 -11.29 6.43 -5.58
C LEU A 64 -10.57 5.69 -4.44
N SER A 65 -11.33 5.13 -3.50
CA SER A 65 -10.81 4.35 -2.38
C SER A 65 -10.32 2.96 -2.81
N GLY A 66 -9.31 2.46 -2.12
CA GLY A 66 -8.86 1.08 -2.22
C GLY A 66 -8.57 0.61 -3.65
N LYS A 67 -9.15 -0.54 -4.00
CA LYS A 67 -8.95 -1.18 -5.32
C LYS A 67 -9.35 -0.28 -6.48
N LEU A 68 -10.41 0.53 -6.34
CA LEU A 68 -10.81 1.47 -7.40
C LEU A 68 -9.73 2.54 -7.66
N GLY A 69 -9.03 2.97 -6.62
CA GLY A 69 -7.88 3.88 -6.76
C GLY A 69 -6.75 3.26 -7.57
N LEU A 70 -6.46 1.98 -7.32
CA LEU A 70 -5.45 1.21 -8.05
C LEU A 70 -5.83 1.01 -9.53
N GLU A 71 -7.06 0.58 -9.79
CA GLU A 71 -7.58 0.41 -11.15
C GLU A 71 -7.54 1.74 -11.92
N HIS A 72 -7.95 2.85 -11.29
CA HIS A 72 -7.92 4.17 -11.91
C HIS A 72 -6.49 4.65 -12.18
N LEU A 73 -5.53 4.34 -11.30
CA LEU A 73 -4.12 4.67 -11.53
C LEU A 73 -3.60 3.99 -12.79
N ILE A 74 -3.85 2.69 -12.95
CA ILE A 74 -3.44 1.91 -14.11
C ILE A 74 -4.12 2.43 -15.39
N LEU A 75 -5.42 2.74 -15.30
CA LEU A 75 -6.17 3.36 -16.40
C LEU A 75 -5.53 4.67 -16.87
N VAL A 76 -5.15 5.55 -15.95
CA VAL A 76 -4.52 6.84 -16.29
C VAL A 76 -3.11 6.65 -16.84
N LYS A 77 -2.34 5.70 -16.30
CA LYS A 77 -0.93 5.46 -16.66
C LYS A 77 -0.78 4.80 -18.04
N TYR A 78 -1.60 3.80 -18.33
CA TYR A 78 -1.46 2.98 -19.54
C TYR A 78 -2.58 3.14 -20.56
N HIS A 79 -3.65 3.85 -20.20
CA HIS A 79 -4.84 4.00 -21.04
C HIS A 79 -5.49 2.67 -21.43
N TRP A 80 -5.32 1.63 -20.60
CA TRP A 80 -6.02 0.37 -20.74
C TRP A 80 -7.51 0.54 -20.44
N THR A 81 -8.33 -0.32 -21.05
CA THR A 81 -9.77 -0.32 -20.79
C THR A 81 -10.07 -0.85 -19.39
N PRO A 82 -11.17 -0.41 -18.74
CA PRO A 82 -11.58 -0.97 -17.45
C PRO A 82 -11.81 -2.48 -17.48
N GLU A 83 -12.24 -3.04 -18.62
CA GLU A 83 -12.42 -4.47 -18.81
C GLU A 83 -11.08 -5.20 -18.68
N GLN A 84 -10.07 -4.79 -19.45
CA GLN A 84 -8.71 -5.35 -19.37
C GLN A 84 -8.13 -5.29 -17.97
N ILE A 85 -8.31 -4.16 -17.27
CA ILE A 85 -7.75 -3.98 -15.91
C ILE A 85 -8.43 -4.92 -14.92
N ARG A 86 -9.74 -5.16 -15.04
CA ARG A 86 -10.48 -6.01 -14.10
C ARG A 86 -10.21 -7.50 -14.27
N GLU A 87 -9.68 -7.91 -15.42
CA GLU A 87 -9.22 -9.28 -15.67
C GLU A 87 -7.86 -9.59 -15.03
N LEU A 88 -7.11 -8.56 -14.62
CA LEU A 88 -5.81 -8.72 -13.99
C LEU A 88 -5.94 -9.19 -12.54
N THR A 89 -5.04 -10.09 -12.14
CA THR A 89 -4.88 -10.48 -10.73
C THR A 89 -4.30 -9.32 -9.92
N PHE A 90 -4.39 -9.36 -8.59
CA PHE A 90 -3.75 -8.34 -7.76
C PHE A 90 -2.24 -8.25 -7.99
N THR A 91 -1.57 -9.40 -8.16
CA THR A 91 -0.15 -9.46 -8.51
C THR A 91 0.14 -8.75 -9.83
N ASP A 92 -0.69 -8.94 -10.85
CA ASP A 92 -0.54 -8.26 -12.14
C ASP A 92 -0.73 -6.73 -12.00
N LEU A 93 -1.71 -6.30 -11.20
CA LEU A 93 -1.94 -4.89 -10.91
C LEU A 93 -0.73 -4.25 -10.21
N LEU A 94 -0.15 -4.94 -9.23
CA LEU A 94 1.07 -4.49 -8.53
C LEU A 94 2.26 -4.40 -9.46
N LEU A 95 2.45 -5.42 -10.32
CA LEU A 95 3.51 -5.43 -11.32
C LEU A 95 3.37 -4.25 -12.29
N ALA A 96 2.16 -3.94 -12.72
CA ALA A 96 1.88 -2.81 -13.61
C ALA A 96 2.27 -1.45 -13.00
N ILE A 97 2.29 -1.32 -11.67
CA ILE A 97 2.60 -0.06 -10.99
C ILE A 97 3.93 -0.10 -10.23
N GLN A 98 4.77 -1.11 -10.46
CA GLN A 98 6.01 -1.32 -9.72
C GLN A 98 6.94 -0.10 -9.77
N ASP A 99 6.97 0.62 -10.89
CA ASP A 99 7.78 1.83 -11.05
C ASP A 99 7.25 3.02 -10.22
N GLU A 100 5.95 3.04 -9.91
CA GLU A 100 5.33 4.01 -9.01
C GLU A 100 5.64 3.74 -7.54
N LEU A 101 5.92 2.47 -7.18
CA LEU A 101 6.19 2.01 -5.83
C LEU A 101 7.67 2.09 -5.49
N THR A 102 8.26 3.28 -5.68
CA THR A 102 9.70 3.53 -5.46
C THR A 102 9.93 4.67 -4.47
N TYR A 103 11.11 4.64 -3.82
CA TYR A 103 11.54 5.71 -2.92
C TYR A 103 11.55 7.08 -3.64
N GLN A 104 11.96 7.13 -4.90
CA GLN A 104 12.05 8.35 -5.70
C GLN A 104 10.68 8.97 -5.97
N ASN A 105 9.68 8.13 -6.24
CA ASN A 105 8.30 8.56 -6.52
C ASN A 105 7.44 8.79 -5.26
N SER A 106 8.06 8.71 -4.08
CA SER A 106 7.41 8.92 -2.79
C SER A 106 7.44 10.38 -2.33
N THR A 107 6.42 10.80 -1.57
CA THR A 107 6.39 12.09 -0.87
C THR A 107 7.39 12.14 0.27
N ASP A 108 7.73 13.33 0.77
CA ASP A 108 8.68 13.48 1.88
C ASP A 108 8.22 12.75 3.16
N ASP A 109 6.93 12.78 3.45
CA ASP A 109 6.33 12.03 4.57
C ASP A 109 6.50 10.51 4.41
N THR A 110 6.34 10.02 3.17
CA THR A 110 6.49 8.59 2.85
C THR A 110 7.96 8.18 2.87
N LYS A 111 8.86 9.02 2.34
CA LYS A 111 10.32 8.80 2.43
C LYS A 111 10.78 8.74 3.88
N ALA A 112 10.34 9.66 4.71
CA ALA A 112 10.66 9.65 6.15
C ALA A 112 10.14 8.40 6.86
N PHE A 113 9.02 7.82 6.40
CA PHE A 113 8.55 6.52 6.88
C PHE A 113 9.46 5.39 6.38
N LEU A 114 9.80 5.33 5.09
CA LEU A 114 10.67 4.31 4.52
C LEU A 114 12.07 4.31 5.16
N ASP A 115 12.66 5.49 5.39
CA ASP A 115 13.95 5.65 6.05
C ASP A 115 13.91 5.13 7.49
N HIS A 116 12.83 5.42 8.22
CA HIS A 116 12.64 4.89 9.58
C HIS A 116 12.52 3.36 9.60
N ARG A 117 12.07 2.77 8.49
CA ARG A 117 11.98 1.32 8.31
C ARG A 117 13.26 0.69 7.77
N TYR A 118 14.30 1.47 7.47
CA TYR A 118 15.54 0.97 6.84
C TYR A 118 15.24 0.17 5.57
N TRP A 119 14.36 0.71 4.72
CA TRP A 119 13.81 0.02 3.54
C TRP A 119 14.89 -0.57 2.62
N ASP A 120 16.05 0.09 2.53
CA ASP A 120 17.20 -0.29 1.70
C ASP A 120 17.92 -1.54 2.21
N SER A 121 17.69 -1.91 3.47
CA SER A 121 18.23 -3.13 4.10
C SER A 121 17.22 -4.29 4.15
N MET A 122 16.01 -4.10 3.67
CA MET A 122 14.98 -5.15 3.58
C MET A 122 15.31 -6.11 2.45
N ILE A 123 15.84 -7.29 2.79
CA ILE A 123 16.24 -8.34 1.84
C ILE A 123 15.39 -9.62 1.94
N ASN A 124 14.52 -9.71 2.96
CA ASN A 124 13.68 -10.88 3.20
C ASN A 124 12.26 -10.61 2.72
N HIS A 125 11.78 -11.37 1.74
CA HIS A 125 10.45 -11.18 1.16
C HIS A 125 9.72 -12.51 1.00
N PHE A 126 8.39 -12.45 0.93
CA PHE A 126 7.60 -13.56 0.42
C PHE A 126 7.74 -13.60 -1.11
N GLU A 127 7.82 -14.80 -1.67
CA GLU A 127 7.91 -15.01 -3.13
C GLU A 127 6.55 -14.81 -3.82
N ASP A 128 5.46 -14.87 -3.06
CA ASP A 128 4.08 -14.79 -3.52
C ASP A 128 3.35 -13.56 -2.95
N PHE A 129 2.22 -13.24 -3.56
CA PHE A 129 1.24 -12.29 -3.03
C PHE A 129 -0.07 -13.03 -2.79
N ILE A 130 -0.65 -12.82 -1.61
CA ILE A 130 -1.96 -13.35 -1.24
C ILE A 130 -2.91 -12.16 -1.16
N ASP A 131 -3.98 -12.18 -1.96
CA ASP A 131 -4.92 -11.05 -2.08
C ASP A 131 -5.49 -10.62 -0.72
N GLU A 132 -5.73 -11.57 0.17
CA GLU A 132 -6.27 -11.33 1.52
C GLU A 132 -5.31 -10.56 2.45
N GLU A 133 -4.03 -10.43 2.11
CA GLU A 133 -3.06 -9.64 2.87
C GLU A 133 -3.38 -8.14 2.83
N TRP A 134 -4.02 -7.68 1.75
CA TRP A 134 -4.36 -6.28 1.58
C TRP A 134 -5.85 -6.03 1.80
N ASP A 135 -6.18 -5.26 2.83
CA ASP A 135 -7.52 -4.69 3.00
C ASP A 135 -7.56 -3.31 2.30
N PRO A 136 -8.23 -3.19 1.14
CA PRO A 136 -8.28 -1.94 0.37
C PRO A 136 -8.94 -0.78 1.12
N GLU A 137 -9.71 -1.04 2.17
CA GLU A 137 -10.37 -0.02 2.98
C GLU A 137 -9.54 0.42 4.20
N LEU A 138 -8.44 -0.30 4.51
CA LEU A 138 -7.63 -0.05 5.70
C LEU A 138 -7.02 1.36 5.68
N ALA A 139 -6.46 1.76 4.53
CA ALA A 139 -5.83 3.06 4.36
C ALA A 139 -6.76 4.23 4.73
N ALA A 140 -8.05 4.13 4.41
CA ALA A 140 -9.02 5.19 4.66
C ALA A 140 -9.22 5.50 6.15
N ARG A 141 -8.87 4.56 7.04
CA ARG A 141 -8.95 4.76 8.50
C ARG A 141 -7.86 5.70 9.01
N TYR A 142 -6.68 5.67 8.38
CA TYR A 142 -5.48 6.39 8.81
C TYR A 142 -5.15 7.60 7.92
N LEU A 143 -5.34 7.46 6.61
CA LEU A 143 -5.05 8.48 5.60
C LEU A 143 -6.35 9.19 5.20
N ARG A 144 -6.56 10.37 5.79
CA ARG A 144 -7.77 11.16 5.54
C ARG A 144 -7.48 12.29 4.59
N TRP A 145 -8.17 12.28 3.46
CA TRP A 145 -8.28 13.42 2.57
C TRP A 145 -9.69 13.98 2.67
N ARG A 146 -9.78 15.30 2.88
CA ARG A 146 -11.01 16.06 2.69
C ARG A 146 -10.80 16.94 1.46
N PRO A 147 -11.71 16.95 0.47
CA PRO A 147 -11.69 17.98 -0.55
C PRO A 147 -11.73 19.34 0.15
N ALA A 148 -10.93 20.30 -0.30
CA ALA A 148 -11.12 21.68 0.11
C ALA A 148 -12.55 22.08 -0.26
N ILE A 149 -13.36 22.40 0.73
CA ILE A 149 -14.60 23.14 0.49
C ILE A 149 -14.14 24.57 0.46
N ASP A 150 -13.89 25.08 -0.74
CA ASP A 150 -13.68 26.52 -0.92
C ASP A 150 -14.99 27.19 -0.48
N ASN A 151 -14.94 27.88 0.67
CA ASN A 151 -16.00 28.74 1.16
C ASN A 151 -15.81 30.15 0.60
#